data_AF-A0A0W0FY28-F1
#
_entry.id   AF-A0A0W0FY28-F1
#
_cell.length_a   1.000
_cell.length_b   1.000
_cell.length_c   1.000
_cell.angle_alpha   90.00
_cell.angle_beta   90.00
_cell.angle_gamma   90.00
#
_symmetry.space_group_name_H-M   'P 1'
#
loop_
_entity.id
_entity.type
_entity.pdbx_description
1 polymer ?
#
loop_
_entity_poly.entity_id
_entity_poly.type
_entity_poly.pdbx_seq_one_letter_code
_entity_poly.pdbx_strand_id
1 'polypeptide(L)'
;MPETSVAVHRCRFVDYNPSAITALAFPPIPLPPTKKPKSAAEQSRSFPKFGTLAVGHANGNIDLCEWTGSERDLQSHQGWTVTKSISGLYPSKVDSLVFILRDPDTLKYEDVPTISDLRLFSSGGGSDLIEWNMEHLCIRASPSLFPPPRSP
;
A
#
# COMPACT_ATOMS: atom_id res chain seq x y z
N MET A 1 43.26 -10.82 -2.80
CA MET A 1 42.39 -10.16 -3.80
C MET A 1 43.10 -8.89 -4.21
N PRO A 2 43.44 -8.68 -5.50
CA PRO A 2 44.06 -7.43 -5.94
C PRO A 2 43.10 -6.25 -5.73
N GLU A 3 43.63 -5.12 -5.28
CA GLU A 3 42.88 -3.90 -5.00
C GLU A 3 42.56 -3.19 -6.32
N THR A 4 41.30 -3.20 -6.73
CA THR A 4 40.81 -2.51 -7.94
C THR A 4 40.15 -1.20 -7.55
N SER A 5 40.75 -0.07 -7.96
CA SER A 5 40.14 1.24 -7.81
C SER A 5 39.11 1.49 -8.92
N VAL A 6 38.00 2.15 -8.56
CA VAL A 6 36.92 2.52 -9.50
C VAL A 6 36.80 4.03 -9.53
N ALA A 7 36.84 4.62 -10.73
CA ALA A 7 36.59 6.04 -10.92
C ALA A 7 35.09 6.33 -10.71
N VAL A 8 34.77 7.29 -9.83
CA VAL A 8 33.38 7.66 -9.49
C VAL A 8 33.14 9.13 -9.79
N HIS A 9 32.12 9.41 -10.60
CA HIS A 9 31.60 10.76 -10.78
C HIS A 9 30.34 10.94 -9.91
N ARG A 10 30.40 11.83 -8.92
CA ARG A 10 29.29 12.12 -8.01
C ARG A 10 28.42 13.25 -8.57
N CYS A 11 27.53 12.91 -9.49
CA CYS A 11 26.57 13.85 -10.07
C CYS A 11 25.61 14.39 -8.99
N ARG A 12 25.45 15.72 -8.91
CA ARG A 12 24.43 16.39 -8.07
C ARG A 12 23.65 17.48 -8.82
N PHE A 13 23.70 17.45 -10.15
CA PHE A 13 23.03 18.41 -11.02
C PHE A 13 21.59 18.02 -11.36
N VAL A 14 21.13 16.84 -10.92
CA VAL A 14 19.74 16.41 -11.12
C VAL A 14 18.91 16.95 -9.96
N ASP A 15 18.08 17.95 -10.25
CA ASP A 15 17.17 18.55 -9.27
C ASP A 15 15.94 17.66 -9.07
N TYR A 16 16.11 16.58 -8.31
CA TYR A 16 15.01 15.73 -7.89
C TYR A 16 14.29 16.36 -6.69
N ASN A 17 13.06 16.82 -6.90
CA ASN A 17 12.21 17.39 -5.85
C ASN A 17 11.06 16.41 -5.51
N PRO A 18 11.15 15.66 -4.40
CA PRO A 18 10.09 14.74 -4.01
C PRO A 18 8.82 15.51 -3.65
N SER A 19 7.66 14.92 -3.95
CA SER A 19 6.37 15.43 -3.51
C SER A 19 6.19 15.25 -2.00
N ALA A 20 5.46 16.16 -1.37
CA ALA A 20 5.09 16.02 0.04
C ALA A 20 4.18 14.80 0.24
N ILE A 21 4.40 14.06 1.33
CA ILE A 21 3.49 13.01 1.78
C ILE A 21 2.27 13.68 2.42
N THR A 22 1.08 13.28 2.00
CA THR A 22 -0.19 13.89 2.42
C THR A 22 -1.11 12.90 3.13
N ALA A 23 -0.97 11.60 2.86
CA ALA A 23 -1.79 10.56 3.47
C ALA A 23 -0.97 9.28 3.71
N LEU A 24 -1.28 8.57 4.79
CA LEU A 24 -0.76 7.24 5.09
C LEU A 24 -1.94 6.33 5.40
N ALA A 25 -1.93 5.10 4.90
CA ALA A 25 -2.97 4.12 5.17
C ALA A 25 -2.38 2.74 5.46
N PHE A 26 -2.86 2.12 6.54
CA PHE A 26 -2.63 0.72 6.86
C PHE A 26 -3.89 -0.11 6.59
N PRO A 27 -3.76 -1.41 6.29
CA PRO A 27 -4.90 -2.28 6.11
C PRO A 27 -5.69 -2.39 7.42
N PRO A 28 -7.03 -2.39 7.37
CA PRO A 28 -7.83 -2.67 8.55
C PRO A 28 -7.56 -4.11 9.03
N ILE A 29 -7.57 -4.30 10.35
CA ILE A 29 -7.49 -5.63 10.96
C ILE A 29 -8.89 -6.29 10.82
N PRO A 30 -8.98 -7.61 10.56
CA PRO A 30 -10.25 -8.33 10.55
C PRO A 30 -11.03 -8.19 11.86
N LEU A 31 -12.36 -8.32 11.78
CA LEU A 31 -13.22 -8.11 12.95
C LEU A 31 -12.91 -9.13 14.06
N PRO A 32 -13.00 -8.72 15.34
CA PRO A 32 -12.82 -9.64 16.45
C PRO A 32 -13.90 -10.74 16.42
N PRO A 33 -13.54 -11.99 16.77
CA PRO A 33 -14.48 -13.09 16.74
C PRO A 33 -15.58 -12.88 17.78
N THR A 34 -16.81 -13.24 17.43
CA THR A 34 -17.98 -13.15 18.32
C THR A 34 -17.90 -14.10 19.52
N LYS A 35 -17.01 -15.11 19.47
CA LYS A 35 -16.72 -16.04 20.56
C LYS A 35 -15.36 -15.71 21.16
N LYS A 36 -15.28 -15.64 22.49
CA LYS A 36 -14.04 -15.31 23.22
C LYS A 36 -12.88 -16.19 22.75
N PRO A 37 -11.76 -15.61 22.30
CA PRO A 37 -10.59 -16.40 21.95
C PRO A 37 -10.04 -17.09 23.21
N LYS A 38 -9.71 -18.38 23.08
CA LYS A 38 -8.91 -19.09 24.07
C LYS A 38 -7.46 -18.61 23.88
N SER A 39 -6.84 -18.09 24.95
CA SER A 39 -5.45 -17.61 25.07
C SER A 39 -4.98 -16.41 24.19
N ALA A 40 -5.34 -15.18 24.60
CA ALA A 40 -4.61 -13.96 24.22
C ALA A 40 -3.10 -13.96 24.60
N ALA A 41 -2.68 -14.90 25.45
CA ALA A 41 -1.32 -15.02 25.97
C ALA A 41 -0.33 -15.76 25.05
N GLU A 42 -0.80 -16.48 24.02
CA GLU A 42 0.07 -17.15 23.04
C GLU A 42 0.46 -16.24 21.86
N GLN A 43 -0.35 -15.22 21.58
CA GLN A 43 -0.18 -14.30 20.46
C GLN A 43 0.88 -13.22 20.71
N SER A 44 1.29 -12.98 21.97
CA SER A 44 2.30 -11.97 22.30
C SER A 44 3.75 -12.40 22.05
N ARG A 45 3.97 -13.61 21.50
CA ARG A 45 5.31 -14.19 21.30
C ARG A 45 5.81 -14.19 19.86
N SER A 46 4.98 -13.87 18.86
CA SER A 46 5.45 -13.77 17.46
C SER A 46 5.71 -12.32 17.07
N PHE A 47 6.79 -12.09 16.31
CA PHE A 47 7.08 -10.79 15.70
C PHE A 47 5.84 -10.21 14.98
N PRO A 48 5.56 -8.89 15.12
CA PRO A 48 4.41 -8.28 14.47
C PRO A 48 4.50 -8.46 12.95
N LYS A 49 3.48 -9.08 12.36
CA LYS A 49 3.32 -9.13 10.91
C LYS A 49 2.76 -7.78 10.47
N PHE A 50 3.44 -7.11 9.56
CA PHE A 50 3.02 -5.82 9.03
C PHE A 50 2.32 -6.02 7.67
N GLY A 51 1.14 -5.42 7.51
CA GLY A 51 0.46 -5.35 6.21
C GLY A 51 1.09 -4.29 5.30
N THR A 52 0.64 -4.25 4.04
CA THR A 52 1.08 -3.24 3.06
C THR A 52 0.76 -1.82 3.56
N LEU A 53 1.75 -0.93 3.59
CA LEU A 53 1.56 0.49 3.85
C LEU A 53 1.33 1.22 2.53
N ALA A 54 0.29 2.03 2.42
CA ALA A 54 0.12 2.94 1.30
C ALA A 54 0.47 4.39 1.69
N VAL A 55 1.24 5.07 0.85
CA VAL A 55 1.72 6.44 1.04
C VAL A 55 1.22 7.31 -0.10
N GLY A 56 0.31 8.23 0.22
CA GLY A 56 -0.24 9.20 -0.72
C GLY A 56 0.60 10.48 -0.77
N HIS A 57 0.76 11.02 -1.98
CA HIS A 57 1.57 12.20 -2.25
C HIS A 57 0.77 13.39 -2.78
N ALA A 58 1.33 14.58 -2.59
CA ALA A 58 0.75 15.84 -3.04
C ALA A 58 0.66 15.97 -4.58
N ASN A 59 1.43 15.19 -5.32
CA ASN A 59 1.38 15.13 -6.79
C ASN A 59 0.41 14.05 -7.32
N GLY A 60 -0.33 13.37 -6.43
CA GLY A 60 -1.29 12.34 -6.79
C GLY A 60 -0.74 10.91 -6.82
N ASN A 61 0.58 10.72 -6.64
CA ASN A 61 1.17 9.40 -6.59
C ASN A 61 0.79 8.65 -5.30
N ILE A 62 0.74 7.33 -5.40
CA ILE A 62 0.56 6.43 -4.26
C ILE A 62 1.65 5.36 -4.29
N ASP A 63 2.48 5.31 -3.26
CA ASP A 63 3.45 4.23 -3.08
C ASP A 63 2.86 3.13 -2.21
N LEU A 64 3.06 1.88 -2.63
CA LEU A 64 2.79 0.69 -1.85
C LEU A 64 4.11 0.19 -1.28
N CYS A 65 4.18 0.10 0.04
CA CYS A 65 5.36 -0.26 0.80
C CYS A 65 5.13 -1.57 1.55
N GLU A 66 6.17 -2.39 1.61
CA GLU A 66 6.19 -3.61 2.43
C GLU A 66 7.31 -3.52 3.47
N TRP A 67 7.07 -4.11 4.63
CA TRP A 67 8.08 -4.21 5.67
C TRP A 67 9.11 -5.27 5.29
N THR A 68 10.33 -4.85 5.04
CA THR A 68 11.46 -5.75 4.89
C THR A 68 12.05 -6.01 6.27
N GLY A 69 12.13 -7.28 6.66
CA GLY A 69 12.81 -7.70 7.89
C GLY A 69 12.11 -8.88 8.57
N SER A 70 12.86 -9.92 8.86
CA SER A 70 12.41 -11.05 9.68
C SER A 70 13.13 -11.06 11.03
N GLU A 71 12.52 -11.69 12.04
CA GLU A 71 13.09 -11.83 13.39
C GLU A 71 14.48 -12.50 13.39
N ARG A 72 14.80 -13.29 12.35
CA ARG A 72 16.02 -14.11 12.26
C ARG A 72 17.12 -13.47 11.40
N ASP A 73 16.82 -12.41 10.67
CA ASP A 73 17.76 -11.79 9.76
C ASP A 73 18.53 -10.65 10.44
N LEU A 74 19.68 -11.01 11.02
CA LEU A 74 20.63 -10.08 11.65
C LEU A 74 21.14 -8.96 10.72
N GLN A 75 20.95 -9.10 9.41
CA GLN A 75 21.44 -8.15 8.38
C GLN A 75 20.34 -7.59 7.48
N SER A 76 19.06 -7.94 7.68
CA SER A 76 17.98 -7.35 6.87
C SER A 76 17.72 -5.91 7.31
N HIS A 77 17.49 -5.03 6.33
CA HIS A 77 17.10 -3.64 6.60
C HIS A 77 15.69 -3.65 7.18
N GLN A 78 15.57 -3.57 8.50
CA GLN A 78 14.30 -3.40 9.22
C GLN A 78 13.67 -2.06 8.81
N GLY A 79 12.76 -2.09 7.84
CA GLY A 79 12.21 -0.85 7.29
C GLY A 79 11.16 -1.05 6.20
N TRP A 80 10.51 0.05 5.85
CA TRP A 80 9.55 0.09 4.76
C TRP A 80 10.27 0.27 3.43
N THR A 81 10.03 -0.64 2.50
CA THR A 81 10.53 -0.55 1.13
C THR A 81 9.37 -0.34 0.17
N VAL A 82 9.49 0.64 -0.73
CA VAL A 82 8.51 0.84 -1.82
C VAL A 82 8.61 -0.34 -2.78
N THR A 83 7.52 -1.11 -2.89
CA THR A 83 7.43 -2.25 -3.82
C THR A 83 6.78 -1.86 -5.13
N LYS A 84 5.79 -0.95 -5.09
CA LYS A 84 5.10 -0.44 -6.29
C LYS A 84 4.75 1.03 -6.10
N SER A 85 4.70 1.77 -7.19
CA SER A 85 4.21 3.15 -7.23
C SER A 85 3.11 3.29 -8.27
N ILE A 86 1.96 3.79 -7.86
CA ILE A 86 0.82 4.13 -8.71
C ILE A 86 0.93 5.61 -9.04
N SER A 87 0.98 5.96 -10.32
CA SER A 87 1.09 7.37 -10.74
C SER A 87 -0.29 8.01 -10.83
N GLY A 88 -0.44 9.18 -10.20
CA GLY A 88 -1.64 10.00 -10.36
C GLY A 88 -1.70 10.67 -11.73
N LEU A 89 -2.92 10.99 -12.19
CA LEU A 89 -3.09 11.80 -13.40
C LEU A 89 -2.76 13.26 -13.10
N TYR A 90 -1.96 13.94 -13.91
CA TYR A 90 -1.71 15.37 -13.67
C TYR A 90 -2.86 16.22 -14.24
N PRO A 91 -3.39 17.21 -13.50
CA PRO A 91 -3.12 17.52 -12.09
C PRO A 91 -3.94 16.64 -11.14
N SER A 92 -3.30 16.03 -10.13
CA SER A 92 -3.99 15.35 -9.03
C SER A 92 -3.22 15.47 -7.72
N LYS A 93 -3.92 15.17 -6.63
CA LYS A 93 -3.41 15.17 -5.25
C LYS A 93 -4.13 14.05 -4.51
N VAL A 94 -3.40 13.30 -3.68
CA VAL A 94 -4.01 12.44 -2.65
C VAL A 94 -4.19 13.29 -1.40
N ASP A 95 -5.39 13.39 -0.87
CA ASP A 95 -5.68 14.09 0.39
C ASP A 95 -6.09 13.10 1.49
N SER A 96 -6.88 12.09 1.12
CA SER A 96 -7.20 10.95 1.97
C SER A 96 -6.95 9.65 1.23
N LEU A 97 -6.57 8.61 1.99
CA LEU A 97 -6.23 7.30 1.50
C LEU A 97 -6.77 6.25 2.47
N VAL A 98 -7.42 5.20 1.96
CA VAL A 98 -8.02 4.18 2.81
C VAL A 98 -7.96 2.79 2.16
N PHE A 99 -7.62 1.81 2.99
CA PHE A 99 -7.77 0.41 2.66
C PHE A 99 -9.08 -0.15 3.19
N ILE A 100 -9.71 -1.04 2.41
CA ILE A 100 -10.92 -1.76 2.79
C ILE A 100 -10.73 -3.24 2.47
N LEU A 101 -11.21 -4.13 3.34
CA LEU A 101 -11.27 -5.57 3.06
C LEU A 101 -12.27 -5.84 1.93
N ARG A 102 -11.90 -6.64 0.94
CA ARG A 102 -12.82 -7.10 -0.11
C ARG A 102 -13.92 -7.97 0.46
N ASP A 103 -13.52 -8.92 1.29
CA ASP A 103 -14.40 -9.88 1.94
C ASP A 103 -13.97 -10.05 3.40
N PRO A 104 -14.61 -9.32 4.34
CA PRO A 104 -14.21 -9.35 5.75
C PRO A 104 -14.44 -10.72 6.41
N ASP A 105 -15.29 -11.58 5.85
CA ASP A 105 -15.65 -12.86 6.46
C ASP A 105 -14.65 -13.99 6.12
N THR A 106 -13.77 -13.76 5.15
CA THR A 106 -12.76 -14.74 4.71
C THR A 106 -11.49 -14.72 5.55
N LEU A 107 -11.22 -13.61 6.24
CA LEU A 107 -10.01 -13.42 7.05
C LEU A 107 -10.26 -13.75 8.52
N LYS A 108 -9.31 -14.43 9.15
CA LYS A 108 -9.34 -14.65 10.60
C LYS A 108 -8.80 -13.42 11.31
N TYR A 109 -9.18 -13.25 12.57
CA TYR A 109 -8.76 -12.13 13.42
C TYR A 109 -7.24 -11.91 13.50
N GLU A 110 -6.45 -12.98 13.34
CA GLU A 110 -4.99 -12.97 13.41
C GLU A 110 -4.30 -12.84 12.04
N ASP A 111 -5.08 -12.83 10.95
CA ASP A 111 -4.55 -12.71 9.61
C ASP A 111 -4.24 -11.26 9.28
N VAL A 112 -3.07 -11.04 8.68
CA VAL A 112 -2.70 -9.75 8.10
C VAL A 112 -3.16 -9.75 6.64
N PRO A 113 -4.06 -8.84 6.23
CA PRO A 113 -4.56 -8.82 4.87
C PRO A 113 -3.45 -8.61 3.85
N THR A 114 -3.47 -9.39 2.77
CA THR A 114 -2.61 -9.19 1.60
C THR A 114 -3.22 -8.18 0.63
N ILE A 115 -2.47 -7.71 -0.37
CA ILE A 115 -2.97 -6.79 -1.40
C ILE A 115 -4.22 -7.35 -2.11
N SER A 116 -4.27 -8.68 -2.32
CA SER A 116 -5.41 -9.35 -2.96
C SER A 116 -6.69 -9.28 -2.13
N ASP A 117 -6.56 -9.21 -0.81
CA ASP A 117 -7.68 -9.10 0.13
C ASP A 117 -8.20 -7.67 0.26
N LEU A 118 -7.52 -6.70 -0.36
CA LEU A 118 -7.72 -5.28 -0.15
C LEU A 118 -8.27 -4.56 -1.38
N ARG A 119 -9.00 -3.47 -1.11
CA ARG A 119 -9.34 -2.40 -2.03
C ARG A 119 -8.73 -1.12 -1.50
N LEU A 120 -8.21 -0.31 -2.41
CA LEU A 120 -7.57 0.96 -2.08
C LEU A 120 -8.38 2.09 -2.70
N PHE A 121 -8.72 3.08 -1.88
CA PHE A 121 -9.42 4.26 -2.33
C PHE A 121 -8.67 5.52 -1.93
N SER A 122 -8.75 6.53 -2.79
CA SER A 122 -8.26 7.88 -2.46
C SER A 122 -9.31 8.93 -2.80
N SER A 123 -9.29 10.03 -2.06
CA SER A 123 -9.92 11.28 -2.44
C SER A 123 -8.88 12.40 -2.50
N GLY A 124 -9.17 13.43 -3.29
CA GLY A 124 -8.35 14.63 -3.44
C GLY A 124 -9.14 15.89 -3.08
N GLY A 125 -8.77 17.04 -3.66
CA GLY A 125 -9.44 18.33 -3.42
C GLY A 125 -10.87 18.46 -4.00
N GLY A 126 -11.40 17.41 -4.63
CA GLY A 126 -12.76 17.38 -5.20
C GLY A 126 -13.71 16.46 -4.44
N SER A 127 -14.88 16.18 -5.02
CA SER A 127 -15.87 15.24 -4.46
C SER A 127 -15.66 13.78 -4.88
N ASP A 128 -14.65 13.52 -5.72
CA ASP A 128 -14.46 12.22 -6.34
C ASP A 128 -13.74 11.25 -5.41
N LEU A 129 -14.27 10.03 -5.35
CA LEU A 129 -13.64 8.89 -4.70
C LEU A 129 -13.16 7.90 -5.77
N ILE A 130 -11.86 7.65 -5.80
CA ILE A 130 -11.22 6.85 -6.82
C ILE A 130 -10.82 5.51 -6.21
N GLU A 131 -11.26 4.40 -6.82
CA GLU A 131 -10.74 3.06 -6.52
C GLU A 131 -9.52 2.77 -7.38
N TRP A 132 -8.47 2.22 -6.77
CA TRP A 132 -7.24 1.85 -7.46
C TRP A 132 -7.13 0.35 -7.66
N ASN A 133 -6.71 -0.05 -8.85
CA ASN A 133 -6.26 -1.40 -9.14
C ASN A 133 -4.77 -1.52 -8.77
N MET A 134 -4.46 -2.20 -7.67
CA MET A 134 -3.10 -2.38 -7.15
C MET A 134 -2.27 -3.43 -7.91
N GLU A 135 -2.92 -4.23 -8.77
CA GLU A 135 -2.24 -5.19 -9.64
C GLU A 135 -1.76 -4.51 -10.92
N HIS A 136 -2.64 -3.73 -11.56
CA HIS A 136 -2.34 -3.01 -12.80
C HIS A 136 -1.85 -1.57 -12.62
N LEU A 137 -1.81 -1.07 -11.38
CA LEU A 137 -1.33 0.26 -11.01
C LEU A 137 -2.07 1.39 -11.74
N CYS A 138 -3.39 1.27 -11.84
CA CYS A 138 -4.25 2.21 -12.55
C CYS A 138 -5.58 2.43 -11.82
N ILE A 139 -6.33 3.45 -12.26
CA ILE A 139 -7.68 3.70 -11.77
C ILE A 139 -8.59 2.53 -12.20
N ARG A 140 -9.32 1.97 -11.23
CA ARG A 140 -10.33 0.95 -11.51
C ARG A 140 -11.60 1.65 -12.02
N ALA A 141 -11.90 1.53 -13.30
CA ALA A 141 -13.15 2.06 -13.86
C ALA A 141 -14.36 1.36 -13.21
N SER A 142 -15.34 2.15 -12.74
CA SER A 142 -16.60 1.60 -12.26
C SER A 142 -17.42 1.07 -13.45
N PRO A 143 -17.94 -0.17 -13.42
CA PRO A 143 -18.68 -0.75 -14.55
C PRO A 143 -19.96 0.02 -14.92
N SER A 144 -20.46 0.93 -14.07
CA SER A 144 -21.71 1.65 -14.29
C SER A 144 -21.66 2.75 -15.36
N LEU A 145 -20.50 3.07 -15.92
CA LEU A 145 -20.34 4.11 -16.96
C LEU A 145 -20.53 3.59 -18.39
N PHE A 146 -20.67 2.28 -18.58
CA PHE A 146 -21.03 1.72 -19.88
C PHE A 146 -22.49 1.26 -19.86
N PRO A 147 -23.39 1.91 -20.60
CA PRO A 147 -24.73 1.36 -20.78
C PRO A 147 -24.60 -0.04 -21.38
N PRO A 148 -25.42 -1.02 -20.95
CA PRO A 148 -25.43 -2.33 -21.57
C PRO A 148 -25.70 -2.17 -23.07
N PRO A 149 -25.06 -2.97 -23.94
CA PRO A 149 -25.33 -2.92 -25.38
C PRO A 149 -26.83 -3.14 -25.58
N ARG A 150 -27.49 -2.19 -26.27
CA ARG A 150 -28.89 -2.39 -26.67
C ARG A 150 -28.91 -3.58 -27.62
N SER A 151 -29.54 -4.67 -27.19
CA SER A 151 -29.87 -5.78 -28.08
C SER A 151 -30.81 -5.28 -29.19
N PRO A 152 -30.66 -5.78 -30.43
CA PRO A 152 -31.54 -5.45 -31.55
C PRO A 152 -32.98 -5.90 -31.32
#